data_AF-A0A2N1DSF1-F1
#
_entry.id   AF-A0A2N1DSF1-F1
#
_cell.length_a   1.000
_cell.length_b   1.000
_cell.length_c   1.000
_cell.angle_alpha   90.00
_cell.angle_beta   90.00
_cell.angle_gamma   90.00
#
_symmetry.space_group_name_H-M   'P 1'
#
loop_
_entity.id
_entity.type
_entity.pdbx_description
1 polymer ?
#
loop_
_entity_poly.entity_id
_entity_poly.type
_entity_poly.pdbx_seq_one_letter_code
_entity_poly.pdbx_strand_id
1 'polypeptide(L)'
;LLKQGKAKVKKRMPFTIKMVEDTTEFIQPIIGGMDTGSKNIGCAATANGKVLYQSEVKLRTDISKKMQQRAMYRRTRRGRKCRYRPARWANRASMRKKGRLAPSIRSKVDSHLREKKY
;
A
#
# COMPACT_ATOMS: atom_id res chain seq x y z
N LEU A 1 -10.07 -16.88 -25.88
CA LEU A 1 -9.98 -17.03 -24.40
C LEU A 1 -11.33 -16.87 -23.70
N LEU A 2 -11.83 -15.65 -23.42
CA LEU A 2 -13.09 -15.46 -22.65
C LEU A 2 -14.32 -16.04 -23.36
N LYS A 3 -14.52 -15.73 -24.65
CA LYS A 3 -15.63 -16.29 -25.46
C LYS A 3 -15.56 -17.81 -25.62
N GLN A 4 -14.37 -18.40 -25.48
CA GLN A 4 -14.12 -19.83 -25.63
C GLN A 4 -14.17 -20.57 -24.27
N GLY A 5 -14.51 -19.91 -23.16
CA GLY A 5 -14.58 -20.52 -21.83
C GLY A 5 -13.21 -20.84 -21.18
N LYS A 6 -12.11 -20.67 -21.90
CA LYS A 6 -10.73 -21.03 -21.45
C LYS A 6 -10.17 -20.14 -20.34
N ALA A 7 -10.79 -18.99 -20.11
CA ALA A 7 -10.41 -18.05 -19.08
C ALA A 7 -11.65 -17.43 -18.44
N LYS A 8 -11.55 -17.08 -17.16
CA LYS A 8 -12.58 -16.35 -16.42
C LYS A 8 -12.05 -15.01 -15.92
N VAL A 9 -12.91 -14.00 -15.90
CA VAL A 9 -12.55 -12.69 -15.36
C VAL A 9 -12.37 -12.80 -13.85
N LYS A 10 -11.17 -12.52 -13.35
CA LYS A 10 -10.84 -12.49 -11.91
C LYS A 10 -11.07 -11.10 -11.34
N LYS A 11 -10.73 -10.06 -12.09
CA LYS A 11 -10.87 -8.66 -11.67
C LYS A 11 -11.13 -7.77 -12.87
N ARG A 12 -11.98 -6.76 -12.73
CA ARG A 12 -12.28 -5.80 -13.80
C ARG A 12 -11.24 -4.68 -13.88
N MET A 13 -10.63 -4.28 -12.75
CA MET A 13 -9.62 -3.24 -12.71
C MET A 13 -8.50 -3.55 -11.67
N PRO A 14 -7.22 -3.66 -12.11
CA PRO A 14 -6.82 -3.85 -13.51
C PRO A 14 -7.51 -5.09 -14.11
N PHE A 15 -7.80 -5.07 -15.42
CA PHE A 15 -8.50 -6.18 -16.07
C PHE A 15 -7.63 -7.43 -16.03
N THR A 16 -8.02 -8.38 -15.19
CA THR A 16 -7.24 -9.58 -14.89
C THR A 16 -8.07 -10.79 -15.21
N ILE A 17 -7.57 -11.65 -16.09
CA ILE A 17 -8.18 -12.94 -16.40
C ILE A 17 -7.41 -14.05 -15.69
N LYS A 18 -8.11 -15.10 -15.28
CA LYS A 18 -7.52 -16.35 -14.77
C LYS A 18 -7.79 -17.44 -15.80
N MET A 19 -6.74 -18.13 -16.23
CA MET A 19 -6.85 -19.31 -17.08
C MET A 19 -7.55 -20.45 -16.32
N VAL A 20 -8.47 -21.15 -16.98
CA VAL A 20 -9.24 -22.28 -16.43
C VAL A 20 -8.66 -23.61 -16.90
N GLU A 21 -8.15 -23.65 -18.13
CA GLU A 21 -7.43 -24.79 -18.68
C GLU A 21 -5.97 -24.78 -18.19
N ASP A 22 -5.37 -25.96 -18.10
CA ASP A 22 -3.95 -26.10 -17.85
C ASP A 22 -3.18 -25.47 -19.02
N THR A 23 -2.45 -24.41 -18.71
CA THR A 23 -1.54 -23.78 -19.67
C THR A 23 -0.25 -24.58 -19.76
N THR A 24 0.28 -24.70 -20.98
CA THR A 24 1.59 -25.29 -21.27
C THR A 24 2.72 -24.60 -20.49
N GLU A 25 3.82 -25.33 -20.27
CA GLU A 25 5.02 -24.90 -19.53
C GLU A 25 5.85 -23.81 -20.22
N PHE A 26 5.28 -23.04 -21.15
CA PHE A 26 5.94 -21.91 -21.79
C PHE A 26 6.07 -20.74 -20.81
N ILE A 27 7.02 -20.88 -19.89
CA ILE A 27 7.50 -19.81 -19.03
C ILE A 27 8.58 -19.04 -19.77
N GLN A 28 8.61 -17.73 -19.54
CA GLN A 28 9.66 -16.86 -20.05
C GLN A 28 10.24 -16.06 -18.88
N PRO A 29 11.56 -15.82 -18.85
CA PRO A 29 12.16 -14.97 -17.84
C PRO A 29 11.63 -13.54 -18.01
N ILE A 30 11.17 -12.96 -16.91
CA ILE A 30 10.65 -11.59 -16.85
C ILE A 30 11.49 -10.82 -15.85
N ILE A 31 11.95 -9.64 -16.24
CA ILE A 31 12.63 -8.71 -15.35
C ILE A 31 11.58 -7.73 -14.82
N GLY A 32 11.31 -7.82 -13.52
CA GLY A 32 10.43 -6.89 -12.81
C GLY A 32 11.23 -5.75 -12.18
N GLY A 33 10.91 -4.51 -12.57
CA GLY A 33 11.42 -3.30 -11.94
C GLY A 33 10.33 -2.63 -11.11
N MET A 34 10.66 -2.21 -9.89
CA MET A 34 9.79 -1.38 -9.05
C MET A 34 10.57 -0.12 -8.64
N ASP A 35 10.12 1.03 -9.11
CA ASP A 35 10.62 2.33 -8.70
C ASP A 35 9.73 2.92 -7.60
N THR A 36 10.33 3.12 -6.43
CA THR A 36 9.61 3.51 -5.22
C THR A 36 9.83 4.98 -4.91
N GLY A 37 8.94 5.83 -5.43
CA GLY A 37 8.94 7.26 -5.15
C GLY A 37 8.36 7.62 -3.77
N SER A 38 8.44 8.91 -3.42
CA SER A 38 7.82 9.45 -2.21
C SER A 38 6.29 9.55 -2.34
N LYS A 39 5.81 9.85 -3.54
CA LYS A 39 4.39 10.06 -3.87
C LYS A 39 3.84 9.04 -4.84
N ASN A 40 4.65 8.50 -5.74
CA ASN A 40 4.23 7.57 -6.77
C ASN A 40 5.09 6.31 -6.70
N ILE A 41 4.53 5.16 -7.05
CA ILE A 41 5.25 3.91 -7.27
C ILE A 41 5.06 3.54 -8.74
N GLY A 42 6.16 3.34 -9.45
CA GLY A 42 6.16 2.79 -10.80
C GLY A 42 6.53 1.31 -10.76
N CYS A 43 5.77 0.45 -11.44
CA CYS A 43 6.19 -0.93 -11.69
C CYS A 43 6.24 -1.18 -13.18
N ALA A 44 7.24 -1.94 -13.62
CA ALA A 44 7.38 -2.39 -14.99
C ALA A 44 7.84 -3.85 -15.01
N ALA A 45 7.31 -4.63 -15.96
CA ALA A 45 7.78 -5.97 -16.22
C ALA A 45 8.20 -6.07 -17.69
N THR A 46 9.44 -6.47 -17.95
CA THR A 46 9.99 -6.57 -19.30
C THR A 46 10.43 -8.00 -19.62
N ALA A 47 10.22 -8.42 -20.86
CA ALA A 47 10.75 -9.67 -21.40
C ALA A 47 11.07 -9.49 -22.89
N ASN A 48 12.11 -10.16 -23.38
CA ASN A 48 12.50 -10.13 -24.80
C ASN A 48 12.61 -8.71 -25.39
N GLY A 49 13.12 -7.76 -24.60
CA GLY A 49 13.27 -6.35 -25.00
C GLY A 49 11.95 -5.56 -25.10
N LYS A 50 10.81 -6.13 -24.67
CA LYS A 50 9.50 -5.46 -24.68
C LYS A 50 8.94 -5.31 -23.27
N VAL A 51 8.17 -4.23 -23.06
CA VAL A 51 7.42 -4.00 -21.81
C VAL A 51 6.11 -4.78 -21.88
N LEU A 52 5.93 -5.75 -20.98
CA LEU A 52 4.72 -6.56 -20.87
C LEU A 52 3.69 -5.94 -19.94
N TYR A 53 4.17 -5.20 -18.93
CA TYR A 53 3.34 -4.59 -17.91
C TYR A 53 3.96 -3.27 -17.46
N GLN A 54 3.11 -2.27 -17.25
CA GLN A 54 3.48 -1.00 -16.64
C GLN A 54 2.32 -0.53 -15.76
N SER A 55 2.63 -0.07 -14.55
CA SER A 55 1.67 0.57 -13.66
C SER A 55 2.30 1.77 -12.96
N GLU A 56 1.47 2.77 -12.68
CA GLU A 56 1.81 3.87 -11.78
C GLU A 56 0.72 3.98 -10.71
N VAL A 57 1.14 3.95 -9.43
CA VAL A 57 0.25 4.09 -8.29
C VAL A 57 0.60 5.32 -7.48
N LYS A 58 -0.37 6.22 -7.35
CA LYS A 58 -0.27 7.39 -6.48
C LYS A 58 -0.50 7.01 -5.02
N LEU A 59 0.52 7.23 -4.21
CA LEU A 59 0.51 7.02 -2.77
C LEU A 59 -0.20 8.15 -2.02
N ARG A 60 -0.73 7.78 -0.86
CA ARG A 60 -1.40 8.69 0.05
C ARG A 60 -0.39 9.46 0.91
N THR A 61 -0.40 10.79 0.84
CA THR A 61 0.58 11.67 1.49
C THR A 61 0.04 12.48 2.68
N ASP A 62 -1.28 12.56 2.86
CA ASP A 62 -1.96 13.38 3.86
C ASP A 62 -1.90 12.81 5.30
N ILE A 63 -1.29 11.65 5.49
CA ILE A 63 -1.31 10.89 6.75
C ILE A 63 -0.64 11.68 7.87
N SER A 64 0.52 12.28 7.60
CA SER A 64 1.24 13.07 8.61
C SER A 64 0.39 14.24 9.11
N LYS A 65 -0.21 15.00 8.18
CA LYS A 65 -1.10 16.13 8.50
C LYS A 65 -2.31 15.69 9.32
N LYS A 66 -2.97 14.59 8.94
CA LYS A 66 -4.09 14.01 9.71
C LYS A 66 -3.68 13.53 11.10
N MET A 67 -2.48 12.97 11.25
CA MET A 67 -1.96 12.55 12.55
C MET A 67 -1.66 13.75 13.46
N GLN A 68 -1.10 14.83 12.90
CA GLN A 68 -0.87 16.09 13.61
C GLN A 68 -2.20 16.73 14.03
N GLN A 69 -3.18 16.81 13.13
CA GLN A 69 -4.51 17.34 13.42
C GLN A 69 -5.20 16.53 14.54
N ARG A 70 -5.14 15.20 14.48
CA ARG A 70 -5.63 14.33 15.55
C ARG A 70 -4.93 14.59 16.89
N ALA A 71 -3.62 14.85 16.87
CA ALA A 71 -2.86 15.18 18.07
C ALA A 71 -3.25 16.53 18.66
N MET A 72 -3.43 17.54 17.79
CA MET A 72 -3.89 18.88 18.14
C MET A 72 -5.27 18.84 18.81
N TYR A 73 -6.27 18.25 18.15
CA TYR A 73 -7.63 18.14 18.72
C TYR A 73 -7.66 17.40 20.06
N ARG A 74 -6.83 16.35 20.21
CA ARG A 74 -6.70 15.64 21.48
C ARG A 74 -6.08 16.53 22.57
N ARG A 75 -5.09 17.36 22.24
CA ARG A 75 -4.49 18.33 23.17
C ARG A 75 -5.54 19.36 23.60
N THR A 76 -6.24 19.97 22.65
CA THR A 76 -7.25 20.99 22.90
C THR A 76 -8.39 20.48 23.77
N ARG A 77 -8.97 19.31 23.46
CA ARG A 77 -10.03 18.70 24.28
C ARG A 77 -9.58 18.40 25.71
N ARG A 78 -8.33 17.95 25.87
CA ARG A 78 -7.77 17.72 27.21
C ARG A 78 -7.61 19.06 27.93
N GLY A 79 -6.93 20.04 27.34
CA GLY A 79 -6.68 21.35 27.95
C GLY A 79 -7.94 22.08 28.42
N ARG A 80 -9.03 22.05 27.63
CA ARG A 80 -10.32 22.66 28.00
C ARG A 80 -11.00 22.03 29.22
N LYS A 81 -10.66 20.78 29.57
CA LYS A 81 -11.27 20.01 30.67
C LYS A 81 -10.25 19.63 31.76
N CYS A 82 -9.11 20.34 31.83
CA CYS A 82 -7.94 19.95 32.63
C CYS A 82 -7.88 20.51 34.06
N ARG A 83 -8.94 21.12 34.63
CA ARG A 83 -8.83 21.74 35.97
C ARG A 83 -8.24 20.80 37.04
N TYR A 84 -8.47 19.49 36.94
CA TYR A 84 -7.88 18.48 37.83
C TYR A 84 -7.29 17.25 37.12
N ARG A 85 -7.08 17.29 35.79
CA ARG A 85 -6.65 16.09 35.04
C ARG A 85 -5.12 16.00 34.98
N PRO A 86 -4.47 15.04 35.66
CA PRO A 86 -3.03 14.85 35.54
C PRO A 86 -2.66 14.35 34.14
N ALA A 87 -1.50 14.77 33.66
CA ALA A 87 -1.00 14.37 32.36
C ALA A 87 -0.46 12.93 32.39
N ARG A 88 -0.96 12.09 31.47
CA ARG A 88 -0.65 10.65 31.42
C ARG A 88 0.34 10.32 30.29
N TRP A 89 1.53 10.92 30.31
CA TRP A 89 2.56 10.64 29.29
C TRP A 89 3.13 9.22 29.41
N ALA A 90 3.14 8.66 30.61
CA ALA A 90 3.54 7.28 30.88
C ALA A 90 2.59 6.26 30.20
N ASN A 91 1.28 6.52 30.16
CA ASN A 91 0.26 5.59 29.66
C ASN A 91 0.20 5.47 28.12
N ARG A 92 1.26 5.88 27.42
CA ARG A 92 1.38 5.74 25.95
C ARG A 92 2.17 4.48 25.59
N ALA A 93 1.86 3.35 26.23
CA ALA A 93 2.53 2.06 25.98
C ALA A 93 2.52 1.68 24.49
N SER A 94 1.42 1.94 23.78
CA SER A 94 1.33 1.69 22.34
C SER A 94 2.35 2.49 21.52
N MET A 95 2.80 3.66 21.98
CA MET A 95 3.82 4.45 21.28
C MET A 95 5.22 3.90 21.50
N ARG A 96 5.49 3.26 22.65
CA ARG A 96 6.79 2.71 23.04
C ARG A 96 6.96 1.23 22.68
N LYS A 97 5.95 0.60 22.06
CA LYS A 97 6.01 -0.80 21.66
C LYS A 97 7.19 -1.03 20.70
N LYS A 98 8.04 -2.01 21.01
CA LYS A 98 9.16 -2.44 20.16
C LYS A 98 8.62 -2.84 18.77
N GLY A 99 9.32 -2.43 17.71
CA GLY A 99 8.91 -2.71 16.32
C GLY A 99 7.77 -1.82 15.78
N ARG A 100 7.37 -0.77 16.52
CA ARG A 100 6.35 0.15 16.03
C ARG A 100 6.88 1.05 14.91
N LEU A 101 6.29 0.91 13.72
CA LEU A 101 6.43 1.89 12.65
C LEU A 101 5.49 3.08 12.84
N ALA A 102 5.95 4.27 12.48
CA ALA A 102 5.08 5.44 12.40
C ALA A 102 3.96 5.20 11.37
N PRO A 103 2.73 5.72 11.58
CA PRO A 103 1.62 5.47 10.66
C PRO A 103 1.90 5.86 9.20
N SER A 104 2.69 6.91 8.97
CA SER A 104 3.14 7.32 7.63
C SER A 104 4.03 6.27 6.97
N ILE A 105 5.05 5.78 7.69
CA ILE A 105 6.00 4.77 7.21
C ILE A 105 5.26 3.45 6.96
N ARG A 106 4.42 3.03 7.90
CA ARG A 106 3.62 1.81 7.76
C ARG A 106 2.73 1.86 6.52
N SER A 107 2.01 2.97 6.30
CA SER A 107 1.19 3.11 5.11
C SER A 107 2.00 3.08 3.82
N LYS A 108 3.23 3.59 3.83
CA LYS A 108 4.11 3.54 2.67
C LYS A 108 4.47 2.08 2.35
N VAL A 109 4.97 1.34 3.35
CA VAL A 109 5.33 -0.08 3.21
C VAL A 109 4.12 -0.92 2.77
N ASP A 110 2.97 -0.74 3.40
CA ASP A 110 1.74 -1.47 3.07
C ASP A 110 1.30 -1.22 1.62
N SER A 111 1.53 -0.01 1.08
CA SER A 111 1.27 0.28 -0.33
C SER A 111 2.24 -0.44 -1.27
N HIS A 112 3.52 -0.55 -0.91
CA HIS A 112 4.51 -1.26 -1.74
C HIS A 112 4.21 -2.76 -1.79
N LEU A 113 3.87 -3.34 -0.64
CA LEU A 113 3.49 -4.76 -0.55
C LEU A 113 2.19 -5.06 -1.31
N ARG A 114 1.27 -4.09 -1.36
CA ARG A 114 0.04 -4.23 -2.13
C ARG A 114 0.33 -4.24 -3.62
N GLU A 115 1.25 -3.41 -4.09
CA GLU A 115 1.63 -3.36 -5.50
C GLU A 115 2.38 -4.63 -5.91
N LYS A 116 3.30 -5.12 -5.09
CA LYS A 116 4.01 -6.39 -5.30
C LYS A 116 3.07 -7.61 -5.46
N LYS A 117 1.85 -7.54 -4.90
CA LYS A 117 0.89 -8.65 -4.94
C LYS A 117 0.13 -8.73 -6.26
N TYR A 118 0.14 -7.67 -7.06
CA TYR A 118 -0.38 -7.71 -8.43
C TYR A 118 0.64 -8.34 -9.37
#